data_AF-A0A1Q5LDT3-F1
#
_entry.id   AF-A0A1Q5LDT3-F1
#
_cell.length_a   1.000
_cell.length_b   1.000
_cell.length_c   1.000
_cell.angle_alpha   90.00
_cell.angle_beta   90.00
_cell.angle_gamma   90.00
#
_symmetry.space_group_name_H-M   'P 1'
#
loop_
_entity.id
_entity.type
_entity.pdbx_description
1 polymer ?
#
loop_
_entity_poly.entity_id
_entity_poly.type
_entity_poly.pdbx_seq_one_letter_code
_entity_poly.pdbx_strand_id
1 'polypeptide(L)'
;MMKLPRTAMTAASAVLTGALCLGVTTGQAWSADSASADPGQLAYSDSTGVGVHNAYEKAKYPYFADALDSGAGMLEIDVWTNAFGRSWRVSHSNPLGNDNNCENASHPGELRSKPRNQDLGGCLADIRAWHDAHPGHRPILLKIELKDGFQARNGRGPAALDALLTAKLGDALFRPADLAGGRPDLDTAVRADGWPTRSAMAGKFVVELIPGTVEEDNPMDTLWTDREYATHLKSLAAAGRLREAAAFPAVHHAAAGDPRTRYADAGIRPWFVVFDGDASAYAGGSIDTAWYDSRHYLVVMTDAHNVAPAIDGTNPTEAQARDRVTLLAGRHASVVSADWYPLPGVLSTVLPRGGA
;
A
#
# COMPACT_ATOMS: atom_id res chain seq x y z
N MET A 1 82.09 33.35 -61.41
CA MET A 1 83.04 33.69 -60.33
C MET A 1 82.47 33.12 -59.03
N MET A 2 83.34 32.47 -58.25
CA MET A 2 83.13 31.84 -56.94
C MET A 2 82.31 30.54 -56.86
N LYS A 3 83.05 29.51 -56.44
CA LYS A 3 82.69 28.12 -56.16
C LYS A 3 82.46 27.95 -54.64
N LEU A 4 81.90 26.78 -54.30
CA LEU A 4 82.02 25.96 -53.07
C LEU A 4 80.84 26.02 -52.07
N PRO A 5 80.54 24.92 -51.32
CA PRO A 5 80.54 23.50 -51.74
C PRO A 5 79.41 22.61 -51.14
N ARG A 6 79.17 21.48 -51.83
CA ARG A 6 78.92 20.08 -51.39
C ARG A 6 78.07 19.74 -50.13
N THR A 7 77.04 18.89 -50.40
CA THR A 7 76.54 17.69 -49.66
C THR A 7 76.17 17.84 -48.17
N ALA A 8 75.06 17.30 -47.64
CA ALA A 8 74.55 15.93 -47.75
C ALA A 8 73.12 15.84 -47.16
N MET A 9 72.49 14.70 -47.48
CA MET A 9 71.19 14.18 -47.04
C MET A 9 70.81 14.44 -45.58
N THR A 10 69.50 14.59 -45.31
CA THR A 10 68.68 13.51 -44.74
C THR A 10 67.20 13.90 -44.72
N ALA A 11 66.38 12.89 -44.96
CA ALA A 11 64.94 12.95 -45.14
C ALA A 11 64.17 12.89 -43.82
N ALA A 12 63.05 13.61 -43.77
CA ALA A 12 61.79 13.14 -43.17
C ALA A 12 60.67 14.04 -43.71
N SER A 13 59.96 13.56 -44.73
CA SER A 13 58.82 14.28 -45.31
C SER A 13 57.57 13.96 -44.52
N ALA A 14 57.00 14.96 -43.86
CA ALA A 14 55.63 14.96 -43.38
C ALA A 14 54.82 15.87 -44.30
N VAL A 15 53.92 15.32 -45.13
CA VAL A 15 52.92 16.12 -45.86
C VAL A 15 51.61 15.34 -46.01
N LEU A 16 50.54 16.05 -45.64
CA LEU A 16 49.12 15.73 -45.84
C LEU A 16 48.73 15.49 -47.30
N THR A 17 47.74 14.62 -47.50
CA THR A 17 46.68 14.68 -48.53
C THR A 17 45.64 13.63 -48.10
N GLY A 18 44.32 13.80 -48.11
CA GLY A 18 43.44 14.60 -48.95
C GLY A 18 42.32 13.68 -49.47
N ALA A 19 41.14 13.77 -48.84
CA ALA A 19 39.79 13.35 -49.26
C ALA A 19 39.53 11.96 -49.88
N LEU A 20 38.62 11.18 -49.25
CA LEU A 20 37.61 10.38 -49.98
C LEU A 20 36.40 10.04 -49.09
N CYS A 21 35.21 10.13 -49.69
CA CYS A 21 33.88 10.01 -49.10
C CYS A 21 33.57 8.63 -48.47
N LEU A 22 32.95 8.61 -47.29
CA LEU A 22 32.15 7.49 -46.80
C LEU A 22 30.92 8.01 -46.05
N GLY A 23 29.78 7.36 -46.32
CA GLY A 23 28.43 7.84 -46.02
C GLY A 23 28.14 8.05 -44.55
N VAL A 24 27.39 9.11 -44.29
CA VAL A 24 26.67 9.31 -43.03
C VAL A 24 25.50 8.33 -43.04
N THR A 25 25.71 7.11 -42.57
CA THR A 25 24.61 6.32 -42.03
C THR A 25 24.23 7.00 -40.72
N THR A 26 23.09 7.69 -40.74
CA THR A 26 22.40 8.14 -39.52
C THR A 26 22.33 6.94 -38.58
N GLY A 27 23.11 6.97 -37.51
CA GLY A 27 22.91 6.05 -36.41
C GLY A 27 21.46 6.21 -35.98
N GLN A 28 20.67 5.16 -36.13
CA GLN A 28 19.48 4.99 -35.32
C GLN A 28 19.99 5.03 -33.89
N ALA A 29 19.88 6.20 -33.26
CA ALA A 29 19.79 6.26 -31.82
C ALA A 29 18.60 5.34 -31.50
N TRP A 30 18.90 4.21 -30.89
CA TRP A 30 17.89 3.48 -30.15
C TRP A 30 17.55 4.41 -29.02
N SER A 31 16.57 5.29 -29.25
CA SER A 31 15.78 5.83 -28.16
C SER A 31 15.22 4.59 -27.49
N ALA A 32 15.85 4.19 -26.39
CA ALA A 32 15.12 3.55 -25.33
C ALA A 32 14.11 4.62 -24.91
N ASP A 33 12.99 4.69 -25.62
CA ASP A 33 11.75 5.10 -25.00
C ASP A 33 11.64 4.16 -23.81
N SER A 34 12.01 4.67 -22.64
CA SER A 34 11.55 4.13 -21.37
C SER A 34 10.04 4.22 -21.47
N ALA A 35 9.43 3.22 -22.12
CA ALA A 35 8.00 3.02 -22.09
C ALA A 35 7.68 3.05 -20.60
N SER A 36 6.99 4.10 -20.16
CA SER A 36 6.51 4.20 -18.79
C SER A 36 5.83 2.87 -18.53
N ALA A 37 6.40 2.03 -17.65
CA ALA A 37 5.87 0.70 -17.41
C ALA A 37 4.38 0.88 -17.13
N ASP A 38 3.52 0.24 -17.94
CA ASP A 38 2.08 0.28 -17.72
C ASP A 38 1.85 -0.11 -16.26
N PRO A 39 1.32 0.80 -15.41
CA PRO A 39 1.15 0.52 -13.99
C PRO A 39 0.35 -0.77 -13.76
N GLY A 40 -0.53 -1.16 -14.70
CA GLY A 40 -1.26 -2.43 -14.64
C GLY A 40 -0.35 -3.67 -14.63
N GLN A 41 0.82 -3.63 -15.25
CA GLN A 41 1.76 -4.77 -15.35
C GLN A 41 2.69 -4.89 -14.14
N LEU A 42 2.81 -3.86 -13.31
CA LEU A 42 3.60 -3.94 -12.08
C LEU A 42 2.98 -4.97 -11.13
N ALA A 43 3.81 -5.76 -10.45
CA ALA A 43 3.36 -6.50 -9.27
C ALA A 43 2.77 -5.51 -8.25
N TYR A 44 1.77 -5.92 -7.47
CA TYR A 44 1.16 -5.03 -6.48
C TYR A 44 2.20 -4.49 -5.49
N SER A 45 3.18 -5.31 -5.10
CA SER A 45 4.31 -4.92 -4.25
C SER A 45 5.32 -3.99 -4.89
N ASP A 46 5.37 -3.93 -6.21
CA ASP A 46 6.38 -3.19 -6.99
C ASP A 46 5.82 -1.85 -7.47
N SER A 47 4.69 -1.44 -6.87
CA SER A 47 4.01 -0.18 -7.13
C SER A 47 3.82 0.64 -5.87
N THR A 48 3.82 1.96 -6.01
CA THR A 48 3.48 2.92 -4.98
C THR A 48 2.17 3.60 -5.34
N GLY A 49 1.14 3.42 -4.51
CA GLY A 49 -0.15 4.14 -4.59
C GLY A 49 -0.29 5.18 -3.49
N VAL A 50 -1.41 5.92 -3.52
CA VAL A 50 -1.73 6.95 -2.52
C VAL A 50 -2.94 6.53 -1.67
N GLY A 51 -2.88 6.77 -0.37
CA GLY A 51 -3.92 6.44 0.60
C GLY A 51 -4.56 7.67 1.23
N VAL A 52 -5.77 7.52 1.76
CA VAL A 52 -6.46 8.54 2.55
C VAL A 52 -6.74 8.04 3.97
N HIS A 53 -6.28 8.79 4.98
CA HIS A 53 -6.58 8.50 6.38
C HIS A 53 -8.02 8.83 6.73
N ASN A 54 -8.60 8.06 7.66
CA ASN A 54 -9.99 8.16 8.11
C ASN A 54 -10.99 8.44 6.98
N ALA A 55 -10.92 7.68 5.88
CA ALA A 55 -11.73 7.92 4.69
C ALA A 55 -13.26 7.82 4.94
N TYR A 56 -13.65 7.26 6.09
CA TYR A 56 -15.02 7.18 6.58
C TYR A 56 -15.54 8.50 7.18
N GLU A 57 -14.72 9.53 7.34
CA GLU A 57 -15.14 10.82 7.90
C GLU A 57 -16.00 11.62 6.91
N LYS A 58 -17.14 12.09 7.39
CA LYS A 58 -18.09 12.92 6.62
C LYS A 58 -17.51 14.25 6.15
N ALA A 59 -16.48 14.75 6.84
CA ALA A 59 -15.80 15.98 6.49
C ALA A 59 -14.90 15.83 5.25
N LYS A 60 -14.39 14.62 5.00
CA LYS A 60 -13.57 14.28 3.82
C LYS A 60 -14.47 13.92 2.63
N TYR A 61 -15.42 13.03 2.89
CA TYR A 61 -16.30 12.48 1.87
C TYR A 61 -17.75 12.43 2.38
N PRO A 62 -18.73 13.02 1.65
CA PRO A 62 -20.13 12.97 2.04
C PRO A 62 -20.64 11.53 2.24
N TYR A 63 -20.28 10.60 1.35
CA TYR A 63 -20.59 9.17 1.44
C TYR A 63 -19.32 8.34 1.25
N PHE A 64 -19.27 7.13 1.80
CA PHE A 64 -18.11 6.24 1.59
C PHE A 64 -17.91 5.90 0.10
N ALA A 65 -18.98 5.91 -0.69
CA ALA A 65 -18.91 5.83 -2.16
C ALA A 65 -18.02 6.92 -2.80
N ASP A 66 -18.00 8.13 -2.24
CA ASP A 66 -17.15 9.22 -2.72
C ASP A 66 -15.67 8.94 -2.43
N ALA A 67 -15.38 8.29 -1.30
CA ALA A 67 -14.03 7.84 -0.98
C ALA A 67 -13.55 6.75 -1.97
N LEU A 68 -14.44 5.82 -2.35
CA LEU A 68 -14.14 4.77 -3.34
C LEU A 68 -13.90 5.37 -4.75
N ASP A 69 -14.67 6.39 -5.12
CA ASP A 69 -14.54 7.13 -6.39
C ASP A 69 -13.34 8.10 -6.41
N SER A 70 -12.71 8.38 -5.27
CA SER A 70 -11.59 9.34 -5.16
C SER A 70 -10.35 9.00 -5.98
N GLY A 71 -10.20 7.73 -6.37
CA GLY A 71 -9.00 7.20 -7.03
C GLY A 71 -7.91 6.68 -6.08
N ALA A 72 -8.02 6.89 -4.77
CA ALA A 72 -7.03 6.44 -3.78
C ALA A 72 -6.80 4.93 -3.78
N GLY A 73 -5.55 4.47 -3.76
CA GLY A 73 -5.19 3.04 -3.66
C GLY A 73 -5.45 2.42 -2.29
N MET A 74 -5.58 3.24 -1.24
CA MET A 74 -5.92 2.80 0.12
C MET A 74 -6.96 3.71 0.77
N LEU A 75 -7.87 3.13 1.54
CA LEU A 75 -8.85 3.84 2.36
C LEU A 75 -8.82 3.27 3.79
N GLU A 76 -8.63 4.15 4.78
CA GLU A 76 -8.59 3.76 6.19
C GLU A 76 -9.94 3.85 6.89
N ILE A 77 -10.22 2.89 7.79
CA ILE A 77 -11.44 2.77 8.59
C ILE A 77 -11.09 2.45 10.05
N ASP A 78 -11.47 3.34 10.96
CA ASP A 78 -11.30 3.12 12.41
C ASP A 78 -12.47 2.29 12.91
N VAL A 79 -12.16 1.18 13.54
CA VAL A 79 -13.14 0.22 14.02
C VAL A 79 -12.99 -0.01 15.51
N TRP A 80 -14.11 0.06 16.22
CA TRP A 80 -14.17 -0.28 17.63
C TRP A 80 -14.96 -1.57 17.83
N THR A 81 -14.41 -2.48 18.64
CA THR A 81 -15.09 -3.71 19.03
C THR A 81 -15.96 -3.50 20.26
N ASN A 82 -15.52 -2.70 21.24
CA ASN A 82 -16.16 -2.37 22.51
C ASN A 82 -16.70 -3.55 23.34
N ALA A 83 -16.81 -3.40 24.66
CA ALA A 83 -17.38 -4.45 25.53
C ALA A 83 -18.91 -4.57 25.40
N PHE A 84 -19.61 -3.48 25.10
CA PHE A 84 -21.08 -3.40 25.10
C PHE A 84 -21.67 -3.23 23.70
N GLY A 85 -22.65 -4.07 23.36
CA GLY A 85 -23.30 -4.09 22.05
C GLY A 85 -22.87 -5.26 21.18
N ARG A 86 -23.46 -5.35 19.98
CA ARG A 86 -23.28 -6.48 19.05
C ARG A 86 -22.50 -6.14 17.78
N SER A 87 -22.25 -4.86 17.50
CA SER A 87 -21.66 -4.40 16.24
C SER A 87 -20.19 -4.01 16.38
N TRP A 88 -19.50 -3.96 15.23
CA TRP A 88 -18.18 -3.34 15.05
C TRP A 88 -18.42 -1.88 14.66
N ARG A 89 -18.21 -0.94 15.58
CA ARG A 89 -18.53 0.47 15.34
C ARG A 89 -17.47 1.12 14.45
N VAL A 90 -17.86 2.10 13.65
CA VAL A 90 -16.93 2.88 12.81
C VAL A 90 -16.99 4.35 13.24
N SER A 91 -15.88 4.86 13.77
CA SER A 91 -15.82 6.16 14.44
C SER A 91 -14.39 6.54 14.81
N HIS A 92 -14.04 7.82 14.73
CA HIS A 92 -12.70 8.30 15.10
C HIS A 92 -12.49 8.37 16.61
N SER A 93 -13.45 9.00 17.32
CA SER A 93 -13.31 9.29 18.75
C SER A 93 -14.56 8.97 19.58
N ASN A 94 -15.68 8.60 18.96
CA ASN A 94 -16.92 8.28 19.67
C ASN A 94 -17.06 6.74 19.82
N PRO A 95 -16.71 6.15 20.97
CA PRO A 95 -16.84 4.71 21.18
C PRO A 95 -18.30 4.25 21.40
N LEU A 96 -19.24 5.18 21.58
CA LEU A 96 -20.63 4.88 21.95
C LEU A 96 -21.57 4.71 20.75
N GLY A 97 -21.16 5.15 19.57
CA GLY A 97 -21.95 5.09 18.35
C GLY A 97 -21.10 5.03 17.10
N ASN A 98 -21.77 5.03 15.96
CA ASN A 98 -21.12 5.18 14.66
C ASN A 98 -21.09 6.66 14.30
N ASP A 99 -19.96 7.14 13.81
CA ASP A 99 -19.80 8.50 13.29
C ASP A 99 -19.00 8.45 12.00
N ASN A 100 -19.69 8.19 10.90
CA ASN A 100 -19.06 7.92 9.60
C ASN A 100 -19.99 8.28 8.43
N ASN A 101 -19.46 8.13 7.21
CA ASN A 101 -20.12 8.40 5.96
C ASN A 101 -20.72 7.15 5.27
N CYS A 102 -20.73 6.00 5.94
CA CYS A 102 -21.31 4.76 5.42
C CYS A 102 -22.82 4.74 5.59
N GLU A 103 -23.56 4.17 4.65
CA GLU A 103 -25.02 4.25 4.51
C GLU A 103 -25.73 2.88 4.36
N ASN A 104 -24.96 1.78 4.31
CA ASN A 104 -25.44 0.41 4.22
C ASN A 104 -26.33 0.20 2.98
N ALA A 105 -25.86 0.68 1.82
CA ALA A 105 -26.45 0.45 0.52
C ALA A 105 -26.46 -1.05 0.21
N SER A 106 -27.61 -1.56 -0.21
CA SER A 106 -27.79 -2.98 -0.54
C SER A 106 -27.42 -3.32 -2.00
N HIS A 107 -27.36 -2.31 -2.86
CA HIS A 107 -27.03 -2.44 -4.28
C HIS A 107 -26.58 -1.07 -4.85
N PRO A 108 -25.98 -1.02 -6.06
CA PRO A 108 -25.49 0.22 -6.68
C PRO A 108 -26.46 1.41 -6.65
N GLY A 109 -27.73 1.17 -6.98
CA GLY A 109 -28.76 2.22 -7.01
C GLY A 109 -29.15 2.84 -5.65
N GLU A 110 -28.65 2.32 -4.53
CA GLU A 110 -28.85 2.91 -3.20
C GLU A 110 -27.67 3.79 -2.75
N LEU A 111 -26.55 3.80 -3.48
CA LEU A 111 -25.40 4.62 -3.13
C LEU A 111 -25.77 6.11 -3.16
N ARG A 112 -25.32 6.86 -2.16
CA ARG A 112 -25.55 8.30 -1.93
C ARG A 112 -27.00 8.69 -1.68
N SER A 113 -27.78 7.80 -1.07
CA SER A 113 -29.22 8.02 -0.88
C SER A 113 -29.73 7.74 0.52
N LYS A 114 -28.94 7.04 1.35
CA LYS A 114 -29.40 6.53 2.65
C LYS A 114 -28.82 7.33 3.82
N PRO A 115 -29.43 7.22 5.02
CA PRO A 115 -28.84 7.79 6.22
C PRO A 115 -27.48 7.16 6.53
N ARG A 116 -26.52 8.03 6.89
CA ARG A 116 -25.14 7.64 7.21
C ARG A 116 -25.00 7.09 8.64
N ASN A 117 -23.77 6.90 9.14
CA ASN A 117 -23.45 6.39 10.48
C ASN A 117 -23.78 4.90 10.68
N GLN A 118 -23.39 4.06 9.72
CA GLN A 118 -23.59 2.62 9.81
C GLN A 118 -22.40 1.93 10.50
N ASP A 119 -22.57 0.69 10.94
CA ASP A 119 -21.47 -0.10 11.48
C ASP A 119 -20.54 -0.61 10.37
N LEU A 120 -19.47 -1.35 10.72
CA LEU A 120 -18.56 -1.91 9.73
C LEU A 120 -19.28 -2.78 8.70
N GLY A 121 -20.32 -3.52 9.10
CA GLY A 121 -21.13 -4.33 8.20
C GLY A 121 -21.90 -3.48 7.18
N GLY A 122 -22.28 -2.26 7.55
CA GLY A 122 -22.83 -1.26 6.65
C GLY A 122 -21.81 -0.65 5.71
N CYS A 123 -20.63 -0.26 6.21
CA CYS A 123 -19.53 0.21 5.36
C CYS A 123 -19.13 -0.84 4.31
N LEU A 124 -19.04 -2.11 4.71
CA LEU A 124 -18.75 -3.22 3.79
C LEU A 124 -19.88 -3.47 2.79
N ALA A 125 -21.13 -3.13 3.12
CA ALA A 125 -22.23 -3.20 2.17
C ALA A 125 -22.10 -2.10 1.10
N ASP A 126 -21.70 -0.88 1.48
CA ASP A 126 -21.43 0.21 0.53
C ASP A 126 -20.28 -0.17 -0.41
N ILE A 127 -19.20 -0.72 0.14
CA ILE A 127 -18.06 -1.23 -0.64
C ILE A 127 -18.51 -2.29 -1.64
N ARG A 128 -19.37 -3.22 -1.21
CA ARG A 128 -19.92 -4.25 -2.09
C ARG A 128 -20.79 -3.66 -3.19
N ALA A 129 -21.73 -2.78 -2.84
CA ALA A 129 -22.59 -2.12 -3.79
C ALA A 129 -21.79 -1.29 -4.81
N TRP A 130 -20.72 -0.63 -4.39
CA TRP A 130 -19.82 0.08 -5.29
C TRP A 130 -19.02 -0.87 -6.18
N HIS A 131 -18.50 -1.97 -5.63
CA HIS A 131 -17.80 -3.01 -6.39
C HIS A 131 -18.65 -3.56 -7.53
N ASP A 132 -19.92 -3.91 -7.24
CA ASP A 132 -20.86 -4.44 -8.23
C ASP A 132 -21.15 -3.43 -9.37
N ALA A 133 -21.00 -2.14 -9.10
CA ALA A 133 -21.16 -1.06 -10.09
C ALA A 133 -19.89 -0.80 -10.92
N HIS A 134 -18.72 -1.26 -10.47
CA HIS A 134 -17.43 -0.98 -11.08
C HIS A 134 -16.61 -2.26 -11.34
N PRO A 135 -17.05 -3.15 -12.26
CA PRO A 135 -16.29 -4.33 -12.62
C PRO A 135 -14.87 -3.98 -13.07
N GLY A 136 -13.87 -4.67 -12.50
CA GLY A 136 -12.47 -4.41 -12.83
C GLY A 136 -11.91 -3.10 -12.27
N HIS A 137 -12.51 -2.52 -11.23
CA HIS A 137 -11.95 -1.38 -10.53
C HIS A 137 -10.49 -1.63 -10.08
N ARG A 138 -9.73 -0.56 -9.80
CA ARG A 138 -8.36 -0.68 -9.26
C ARG A 138 -8.33 -1.55 -7.99
N PRO A 139 -7.26 -2.30 -7.70
CA PRO A 139 -7.12 -2.91 -6.38
C PRO A 139 -7.12 -1.82 -5.29
N ILE A 140 -7.87 -2.05 -4.21
CA ILE A 140 -8.00 -1.12 -3.08
C ILE A 140 -7.57 -1.82 -1.80
N LEU A 141 -6.64 -1.21 -1.07
CA LEU A 141 -6.28 -1.61 0.29
C LEU A 141 -7.26 -0.96 1.28
N LEU A 142 -8.03 -1.78 1.99
CA LEU A 142 -8.84 -1.35 3.12
C LEU A 142 -8.00 -1.50 4.38
N LYS A 143 -7.47 -0.38 4.89
CA LYS A 143 -6.75 -0.36 6.14
C LYS A 143 -7.76 -0.25 7.28
N ILE A 144 -7.75 -1.21 8.20
CA ILE A 144 -8.63 -1.21 9.37
C ILE A 144 -7.78 -1.05 10.63
N GLU A 145 -7.94 0.08 11.32
CA GLU A 145 -7.39 0.27 12.66
C GLU A 145 -8.39 -0.24 13.70
N LEU A 146 -8.04 -1.29 14.44
CA LEU A 146 -8.86 -1.77 15.55
C LEU A 146 -8.56 -0.94 16.81
N LYS A 147 -9.25 0.19 16.98
CA LYS A 147 -9.00 1.18 18.03
C LYS A 147 -8.76 0.56 19.41
N ASP A 148 -9.60 -0.40 19.80
CA ASP A 148 -9.60 -1.07 21.11
C ASP A 148 -9.33 -2.58 21.05
N GLY A 149 -8.67 -3.03 19.98
CA GLY A 149 -8.30 -4.43 19.77
C GLY A 149 -9.50 -5.35 19.54
N PHE A 150 -9.22 -6.66 19.48
CA PHE A 150 -10.26 -7.69 19.36
C PHE A 150 -10.98 -7.95 20.70
N GLN A 151 -12.25 -8.35 20.61
CA GLN A 151 -13.07 -8.78 21.75
C GLN A 151 -13.62 -10.18 21.50
N ALA A 152 -12.72 -11.15 21.31
CA ALA A 152 -13.06 -12.53 20.96
C ALA A 152 -14.08 -13.18 21.92
N ARG A 153 -13.96 -12.91 23.22
CA ARG A 153 -14.90 -13.41 24.25
C ARG A 153 -16.33 -12.89 24.08
N ASN A 154 -16.49 -11.75 23.40
CA ASN A 154 -17.77 -11.12 23.10
C ASN A 154 -18.20 -11.34 21.64
N GLY A 155 -17.57 -12.29 20.92
CA GLY A 155 -17.92 -12.62 19.54
C GLY A 155 -17.38 -11.64 18.50
N ARG A 156 -16.35 -10.85 18.84
CA ARG A 156 -15.68 -9.90 17.94
C ARG A 156 -14.19 -10.16 17.90
N GLY A 157 -13.82 -11.42 17.67
CA GLY A 157 -12.44 -11.85 17.45
C GLY A 157 -12.12 -12.00 15.96
N PRO A 158 -10.90 -12.45 15.61
CA PRO A 158 -10.46 -12.66 14.24
C PRO A 158 -11.45 -13.43 13.36
N ALA A 159 -11.93 -14.59 13.83
CA ALA A 159 -12.87 -15.42 13.07
C ALA A 159 -14.22 -14.72 12.80
N ALA A 160 -14.68 -13.85 13.70
CA ALA A 160 -15.91 -13.08 13.50
C ALA A 160 -15.73 -11.96 12.47
N LEU A 161 -14.55 -11.31 12.46
CA LEU A 161 -14.19 -10.33 11.44
C LEU A 161 -14.09 -10.99 10.06
N ASP A 162 -13.40 -12.14 9.96
CA ASP A 162 -13.30 -12.91 8.72
C ASP A 162 -14.66 -13.33 8.17
N ALA A 163 -15.56 -13.77 9.05
CA ALA A 163 -16.92 -14.13 8.67
C ALA A 163 -17.70 -12.91 8.15
N LEU A 164 -17.56 -11.74 8.78
CA LEU A 164 -18.18 -10.50 8.34
C LEU A 164 -17.66 -10.05 6.97
N LEU A 165 -16.33 -10.01 6.81
CA LEU A 165 -15.66 -9.66 5.55
C LEU A 165 -16.09 -10.62 4.43
N THR A 166 -16.07 -11.92 4.70
CA THR A 166 -16.47 -12.95 3.74
C THR A 166 -17.96 -12.82 3.37
N ALA A 167 -18.84 -12.58 4.34
CA ALA A 167 -20.27 -12.44 4.08
C ALA A 167 -20.60 -11.22 3.21
N LYS A 168 -19.82 -10.13 3.32
CA LYS A 168 -20.07 -8.88 2.60
C LYS A 168 -19.35 -8.81 1.25
N LEU A 169 -18.06 -9.13 1.24
CA LEU A 169 -17.18 -8.94 0.08
C LEU A 169 -16.90 -10.24 -0.68
N GLY A 170 -17.01 -11.41 -0.05
CA GLY A 170 -16.96 -12.70 -0.73
C GLY A 170 -15.71 -12.91 -1.58
N ASP A 171 -15.92 -13.00 -2.89
CA ASP A 171 -14.92 -13.20 -3.95
C ASP A 171 -14.23 -11.90 -4.40
N ALA A 172 -14.70 -10.73 -3.98
CA ALA A 172 -14.00 -9.46 -4.17
C ALA A 172 -12.75 -9.33 -3.28
N LEU A 173 -12.56 -10.22 -2.30
CA LEU A 173 -11.37 -10.23 -1.45
C LEU A 173 -10.19 -10.89 -2.17
N PHE A 174 -9.00 -10.33 -1.99
CA PHE A 174 -7.71 -11.01 -2.16
C PHE A 174 -7.19 -11.40 -0.77
N ARG A 175 -7.08 -12.70 -0.51
CA ARG A 175 -6.92 -13.28 0.83
C ARG A 175 -5.49 -13.76 1.09
N PRO A 176 -5.13 -13.99 2.37
CA PRO A 176 -3.88 -14.67 2.73
C PRO A 176 -3.67 -16.02 2.01
N ALA A 177 -4.74 -16.80 1.81
CA ALA A 177 -4.64 -18.07 1.09
C ALA A 177 -4.32 -17.89 -0.40
N ASP A 178 -4.81 -16.81 -1.02
CA ASP A 178 -4.53 -16.50 -2.42
C ASP A 178 -3.05 -16.13 -2.60
N LEU A 179 -2.49 -15.35 -1.67
CA LEU A 179 -1.06 -15.03 -1.65
C LEU A 179 -0.20 -16.27 -1.33
N ALA A 180 -0.62 -17.09 -0.35
CA ALA A 180 0.16 -18.25 0.07
C ALA A 180 0.33 -19.28 -1.06
N GLY A 181 -0.67 -19.46 -1.92
CA GLY A 181 -0.57 -20.34 -3.09
C GLY A 181 -0.24 -21.82 -2.77
N GLY A 182 -0.44 -22.26 -1.52
CA GLY A 182 -0.07 -23.59 -1.03
C GLY A 182 1.30 -23.67 -0.32
N ARG A 183 2.02 -22.56 -0.18
CA ARG A 183 3.26 -22.47 0.62
C ARG A 183 2.96 -22.48 2.12
N PRO A 184 3.97 -22.77 2.97
CA PRO A 184 3.77 -22.95 4.41
C PRO A 184 3.25 -21.70 5.13
N ASP A 185 3.64 -20.52 4.65
CA ASP A 185 3.31 -19.23 5.25
C ASP A 185 3.41 -18.10 4.21
N LEU A 186 2.99 -16.91 4.61
CA LEU A 186 2.95 -15.73 3.73
C LEU A 186 4.35 -15.22 3.39
N ASP A 187 5.29 -15.24 4.33
CA ASP A 187 6.68 -14.81 4.12
C ASP A 187 7.37 -15.62 3.01
N THR A 188 7.24 -16.95 3.08
CA THR A 188 7.80 -17.87 2.11
C THR A 188 7.17 -17.66 0.74
N ALA A 189 5.87 -17.32 0.70
CA ALA A 189 5.16 -17.06 -0.55
C ALA A 189 5.57 -15.76 -1.21
N VAL A 190 5.44 -14.66 -0.47
CA VAL A 190 5.68 -13.34 -1.02
C VAL A 190 7.13 -13.17 -1.48
N ARG A 191 8.10 -13.77 -0.77
CA ARG A 191 9.52 -13.72 -1.15
C ARG A 191 9.88 -14.58 -2.36
N ALA A 192 9.07 -15.58 -2.68
CA ALA A 192 9.35 -16.51 -3.78
C ALA A 192 8.55 -16.19 -5.04
N ASP A 193 7.29 -15.78 -4.89
CA ASP A 193 6.36 -15.56 -6.00
C ASP A 193 5.94 -14.10 -6.16
N GLY A 194 6.23 -13.24 -5.17
CA GLY A 194 5.75 -11.86 -5.15
C GLY A 194 4.24 -11.76 -4.96
N TRP A 195 3.70 -10.58 -5.27
CA TRP A 195 2.26 -10.36 -5.40
C TRP A 195 1.84 -10.45 -6.87
N PRO A 196 0.56 -10.77 -7.17
CA PRO A 196 0.06 -10.67 -8.54
C PRO A 196 0.21 -9.25 -9.10
N THR A 197 0.17 -9.14 -10.44
CA THR A 197 0.15 -7.83 -11.09
C THR A 197 -1.09 -7.04 -10.71
N ARG A 198 -1.01 -5.70 -10.75
CA ARG A 198 -2.15 -4.83 -10.47
C ARG A 198 -3.34 -5.15 -11.37
N SER A 199 -3.09 -5.50 -12.65
CA SER A 199 -4.13 -5.94 -13.59
C SER A 199 -4.78 -7.26 -13.18
N ALA A 200 -4.01 -8.21 -12.64
CA ALA A 200 -4.54 -9.47 -12.11
C ALA A 200 -5.34 -9.28 -10.81
N MET A 201 -5.11 -8.18 -10.09
CA MET A 201 -5.87 -7.78 -8.91
C MET A 201 -7.00 -6.79 -9.20
N ALA A 202 -7.35 -6.56 -10.47
CA ALA A 202 -8.50 -5.73 -10.82
C ALA A 202 -9.80 -6.31 -10.20
N GLY A 203 -10.60 -5.45 -9.58
CA GLY A 203 -11.81 -5.81 -8.85
C GLY A 203 -11.56 -6.41 -7.45
N LYS A 204 -10.35 -6.27 -6.89
CA LYS A 204 -10.01 -6.85 -5.58
C LYS A 204 -9.84 -5.82 -4.47
N PHE A 205 -10.23 -6.24 -3.27
CA PHE A 205 -9.90 -5.59 -2.01
C PHE A 205 -8.88 -6.42 -1.24
N VAL A 206 -7.84 -5.75 -0.75
CA VAL A 206 -6.91 -6.30 0.25
C VAL A 206 -7.28 -5.67 1.58
N VAL A 207 -7.37 -6.45 2.66
CA VAL A 207 -7.66 -5.90 4.00
C VAL A 207 -6.41 -5.95 4.85
N GLU A 208 -5.97 -4.81 5.36
CA GLU A 208 -4.89 -4.69 6.33
C GLU A 208 -5.46 -4.43 7.73
N LEU A 209 -4.87 -5.04 8.75
CA LEU A 209 -5.18 -4.78 10.15
C LEU A 209 -3.96 -4.20 10.87
N ILE A 210 -4.15 -3.08 11.55
CA ILE A 210 -3.18 -2.54 12.51
C ILE A 210 -3.80 -2.47 13.91
N PRO A 211 -2.97 -2.58 14.97
CA PRO A 211 -3.40 -2.23 16.31
C PRO A 211 -3.82 -0.77 16.38
N GLY A 212 -4.78 -0.46 17.24
CA GLY A 212 -5.26 0.89 17.44
C GLY A 212 -4.75 1.59 18.68
N THR A 213 -4.81 2.92 18.68
CA THR A 213 -4.21 3.74 19.75
C THR A 213 -4.66 3.39 21.18
N VAL A 214 -5.91 2.91 21.39
CA VAL A 214 -6.41 2.60 22.74
C VAL A 214 -5.88 1.27 23.27
N GLU A 215 -5.71 0.25 22.42
CA GLU A 215 -5.04 -0.98 22.84
C GLU A 215 -3.54 -0.76 23.10
N GLU A 216 -2.91 0.15 22.34
CA GLU A 216 -1.50 0.50 22.54
C GLU A 216 -1.22 1.16 23.89
N ASP A 217 -2.13 2.03 24.33
CA ASP A 217 -2.05 2.71 25.63
C ASP A 217 -2.47 1.84 26.83
N ASN A 218 -2.95 0.61 26.60
CA ASN A 218 -3.45 -0.27 27.66
C ASN A 218 -2.35 -1.18 28.23
N PRO A 219 -1.83 -0.92 29.45
CA PRO A 219 -0.73 -1.71 30.03
C PRO A 219 -1.14 -3.14 30.42
N MET A 220 -2.44 -3.43 30.46
CA MET A 220 -2.99 -4.75 30.77
C MET A 220 -3.28 -5.58 29.51
N ASP A 221 -3.25 -4.96 28.33
CA ASP A 221 -3.40 -5.67 27.07
C ASP A 221 -2.03 -6.14 26.58
N THR A 222 -1.88 -7.46 26.53
CA THR A 222 -0.63 -8.11 26.11
C THR A 222 -0.82 -8.88 24.82
N LEU A 223 -1.99 -8.83 24.19
CA LEU A 223 -2.28 -9.51 22.93
C LEU A 223 -2.98 -8.53 21.98
N TRP A 224 -2.18 -7.62 21.42
CA TRP A 224 -2.67 -6.67 20.43
C TRP A 224 -3.17 -7.36 19.16
N THR A 225 -3.98 -6.61 18.41
CA THR A 225 -4.60 -6.99 17.13
C THR A 225 -3.67 -7.76 16.20
N ASP A 226 -2.44 -7.27 16.05
CA ASP A 226 -1.42 -7.83 15.17
C ASP A 226 -1.06 -9.28 15.56
N ARG A 227 -0.76 -9.52 16.84
CA ARG A 227 -0.40 -10.82 17.40
C ARG A 227 -1.59 -11.77 17.43
N GLU A 228 -2.78 -11.28 17.79
CA GLU A 228 -3.98 -12.12 17.83
C GLU A 228 -4.30 -12.65 16.43
N TYR A 229 -4.30 -11.76 15.42
CA TYR A 229 -4.65 -12.14 14.07
C TYR A 229 -3.56 -12.99 13.40
N ALA A 230 -2.27 -12.71 13.60
CA ALA A 230 -1.20 -13.57 13.08
C ALA A 230 -1.21 -14.98 13.71
N THR A 231 -1.57 -15.09 15.00
CA THR A 231 -1.78 -16.38 15.66
C THR A 231 -2.98 -17.14 15.05
N HIS A 232 -4.05 -16.40 14.73
CA HIS A 232 -5.21 -16.94 14.03
C HIS A 232 -4.85 -17.47 12.63
N LEU A 233 -4.07 -16.72 11.84
CA LEU A 233 -3.58 -17.18 10.53
C LEU A 233 -2.76 -18.47 10.64
N LYS A 234 -1.78 -18.51 11.55
CA LYS A 234 -0.98 -19.70 11.85
C LYS A 234 -1.87 -20.90 12.20
N SER A 235 -2.89 -20.68 13.01
CA SER A 235 -3.82 -21.73 13.46
C SER A 235 -4.71 -22.24 12.33
N LEU A 236 -5.24 -21.34 11.49
CA LEU A 236 -6.02 -21.71 10.31
C LEU A 236 -5.17 -22.49 9.31
N ALA A 237 -3.93 -22.06 9.06
CA ALA A 237 -3.03 -22.76 8.16
C ALA A 237 -2.70 -24.17 8.65
N ALA A 238 -2.37 -24.33 9.94
CA ALA A 238 -2.14 -25.64 10.55
C ALA A 238 -3.37 -26.58 10.45
N ALA A 239 -4.57 -26.00 10.40
CA ALA A 239 -5.83 -26.73 10.23
C ALA A 239 -6.26 -26.92 8.75
N GLY A 240 -5.47 -26.47 7.77
CA GLY A 240 -5.85 -26.52 6.35
C GLY A 240 -7.01 -25.60 5.98
N ARG A 241 -7.23 -24.54 6.76
CA ARG A 241 -8.38 -23.62 6.71
C ARG A 241 -7.99 -22.18 6.40
N LEU A 242 -6.77 -21.92 5.91
CA LEU A 242 -6.27 -20.57 5.65
C LEU A 242 -7.20 -19.73 4.75
N ARG A 243 -7.96 -20.36 3.84
CA ARG A 243 -8.96 -19.71 2.98
C ARG A 243 -10.08 -18.98 3.74
N GLU A 244 -10.28 -19.28 5.02
CA GLU A 244 -11.25 -18.59 5.86
C GLU A 244 -10.77 -17.19 6.25
N ALA A 245 -9.45 -16.96 6.31
CA ALA A 245 -8.90 -15.65 6.59
C ALA A 245 -9.24 -14.65 5.47
N ALA A 246 -9.50 -13.40 5.85
CA ALA A 246 -9.88 -12.34 4.94
C ALA A 246 -8.99 -11.09 5.02
N ALA A 247 -8.01 -11.04 5.93
CA ALA A 247 -7.14 -9.88 6.14
C ALA A 247 -5.67 -10.26 6.38
N PHE A 248 -4.80 -9.26 6.30
CA PHE A 248 -3.37 -9.35 6.56
C PHE A 248 -3.03 -8.50 7.79
N PRO A 249 -2.45 -9.07 8.85
CA PRO A 249 -1.98 -8.28 9.96
C PRO A 249 -0.69 -7.55 9.55
N ALA A 250 -0.60 -6.28 9.90
CA ALA A 250 0.60 -5.48 9.67
C ALA A 250 1.41 -5.32 10.95
N VAL A 251 2.73 -5.24 10.81
CA VAL A 251 3.57 -4.76 11.91
C VAL A 251 3.50 -3.24 11.92
N HIS A 252 2.79 -2.69 12.91
CA HIS A 252 2.66 -1.25 13.10
C HIS A 252 3.88 -0.67 13.84
N HIS A 253 4.18 0.61 13.63
CA HIS A 253 5.39 1.34 14.04
C HIS A 253 6.65 0.96 13.26
N ALA A 254 7.17 1.95 12.52
CA ALA A 254 8.42 1.86 11.78
C ALA A 254 9.60 1.50 12.70
N ALA A 255 10.41 0.54 12.28
CA ALA A 255 11.57 0.08 13.05
C ALA A 255 12.69 -0.37 12.10
N ALA A 256 13.94 -0.23 12.54
CA ALA A 256 15.10 -0.71 11.79
C ALA A 256 15.23 -2.25 11.87
N GLY A 257 15.84 -2.85 10.85
CA GLY A 257 16.02 -4.30 10.77
C GLY A 257 14.74 -5.02 10.33
N ASP A 258 14.49 -6.22 10.86
CA ASP A 258 13.22 -6.92 10.69
C ASP A 258 12.29 -6.57 11.86
N PRO A 259 11.24 -5.74 11.67
CA PRO A 259 10.37 -5.31 12.75
C PRO A 259 9.67 -6.46 13.49
N ARG A 260 9.56 -7.65 12.86
CA ARG A 260 8.89 -8.83 13.42
C ARG A 260 9.71 -9.50 14.53
N THR A 261 10.99 -9.14 14.69
CA THR A 261 11.79 -9.66 15.82
C THR A 261 11.28 -9.16 17.17
N ARG A 262 10.40 -8.14 17.19
CA ARG A 262 9.68 -7.72 18.40
C ARG A 262 8.79 -8.81 18.99
N TYR A 263 8.31 -9.74 18.15
CA TYR A 263 7.45 -10.83 18.59
C TYR A 263 8.29 -11.97 19.18
N ALA A 264 8.08 -12.25 20.47
CA ALA A 264 8.77 -13.33 21.17
C ALA A 264 8.46 -14.72 20.56
N ASP A 265 7.21 -14.97 20.16
CA ASP A 265 6.87 -16.18 19.38
C ASP A 265 7.37 -16.01 17.94
N ALA A 266 8.48 -16.68 17.61
CA ALA A 266 9.01 -16.69 16.25
C ALA A 266 8.05 -17.32 15.24
N GLY A 267 7.13 -18.19 15.67
CA GLY A 267 6.21 -18.90 14.79
C GLY A 267 5.10 -18.04 14.19
N ILE A 268 4.85 -16.83 14.70
CA ILE A 268 3.90 -15.89 14.08
C ILE A 268 4.55 -14.92 13.09
N ARG A 269 5.88 -14.74 13.14
CA ARG A 269 6.60 -13.78 12.29
C ARG A 269 6.36 -14.00 10.78
N PRO A 270 6.35 -15.24 10.25
CA PRO A 270 6.13 -15.47 8.82
C PRO A 270 4.73 -15.12 8.30
N TRP A 271 3.80 -14.73 9.19
CA TRP A 271 2.45 -14.31 8.83
C TRP A 271 2.30 -12.79 8.66
N PHE A 272 3.40 -12.04 8.85
CA PHE A 272 3.47 -10.60 8.62
C PHE A 272 4.25 -10.32 7.34
N VAL A 273 3.55 -9.82 6.33
CA VAL A 273 4.09 -9.38 5.03
C VAL A 273 3.64 -7.96 4.66
N VAL A 274 2.99 -7.28 5.60
CA VAL A 274 2.55 -5.89 5.53
C VAL A 274 3.14 -5.16 6.73
N PHE A 275 3.59 -3.92 6.51
CA PHE A 275 4.23 -3.07 7.51
C PHE A 275 3.65 -1.67 7.39
N ASP A 276 3.34 -1.06 8.53
CA ASP A 276 2.72 0.26 8.59
C ASP A 276 3.49 1.13 9.59
N GLY A 277 3.77 2.37 9.22
CA GLY A 277 4.37 3.32 10.15
C GLY A 277 4.64 4.68 9.55
N ASP A 278 5.06 5.60 10.42
CA ASP A 278 5.32 7.00 10.07
C ASP A 278 6.33 7.14 8.93
N ALA A 279 5.93 7.90 7.90
CA ALA A 279 6.73 8.16 6.72
C ALA A 279 8.04 8.89 7.06
N SER A 280 8.05 9.75 8.08
CA SER A 280 9.25 10.50 8.47
C SER A 280 10.31 9.58 9.08
N ALA A 281 9.91 8.58 9.86
CA ALA A 281 10.79 7.56 10.39
C ALA A 281 11.42 6.72 9.26
N TYR A 282 10.61 6.26 8.30
CA TYR A 282 11.12 5.52 7.13
C TYR A 282 12.02 6.36 6.23
N ALA A 283 11.66 7.63 5.99
CA ALA A 283 12.44 8.54 5.15
C ALA A 283 13.69 9.12 5.86
N GLY A 284 13.79 8.97 7.18
CA GLY A 284 14.86 9.53 8.02
C GLY A 284 16.24 8.89 7.85
N GLY A 285 16.35 7.80 7.07
CA GLY A 285 17.62 7.17 6.69
C GLY A 285 18.22 6.19 7.70
N SER A 286 17.59 6.02 8.88
CA SER A 286 17.99 5.01 9.87
C SER A 286 17.37 3.62 9.62
N ILE A 287 16.36 3.54 8.75
CA ILE A 287 15.68 2.31 8.36
C ILE A 287 16.03 2.01 6.90
N ASP A 288 16.60 0.83 6.64
CA ASP A 288 16.84 0.34 5.29
C ASP A 288 15.51 -0.13 4.67
N THR A 289 14.84 0.77 3.94
CA THR A 289 13.54 0.45 3.35
C THR A 289 13.63 -0.44 2.11
N ALA A 290 14.81 -0.62 1.52
CA ALA A 290 15.02 -1.57 0.43
C ALA A 290 14.86 -3.02 0.90
N TRP A 291 15.03 -3.28 2.21
CA TRP A 291 14.80 -4.59 2.83
C TRP A 291 13.38 -5.12 2.58
N TYR A 292 12.38 -4.24 2.63
CA TYR A 292 10.98 -4.59 2.38
C TYR A 292 10.73 -4.89 0.91
N ASP A 293 11.28 -4.05 0.04
CA ASP A 293 11.13 -4.16 -1.42
C ASP A 293 11.75 -5.45 -1.96
N SER A 294 12.97 -5.76 -1.54
CA SER A 294 13.69 -6.98 -1.94
C SER A 294 13.03 -8.27 -1.43
N ARG A 295 11.97 -8.17 -0.62
CA ARG A 295 11.18 -9.28 -0.08
C ARG A 295 9.72 -9.21 -0.50
N HIS A 296 9.37 -8.25 -1.36
CA HIS A 296 8.02 -8.00 -1.86
C HIS A 296 6.99 -7.73 -0.75
N TYR A 297 7.44 -7.24 0.42
CA TYR A 297 6.53 -6.85 1.49
C TYR A 297 5.87 -5.51 1.19
N LEU A 298 4.62 -5.35 1.61
CA LEU A 298 3.93 -4.07 1.49
C LEU A 298 4.35 -3.13 2.63
N VAL A 299 4.58 -1.86 2.31
CA VAL A 299 4.90 -0.81 3.30
C VAL A 299 3.93 0.36 3.13
N VAL A 300 3.10 0.60 4.14
CA VAL A 300 2.26 1.79 4.26
C VAL A 300 3.03 2.84 5.04
N MET A 301 3.33 3.95 4.38
CA MET A 301 3.96 5.12 4.99
C MET A 301 2.90 6.16 5.31
N THR A 302 2.51 6.22 6.58
CA THR A 302 1.50 7.14 7.10
C THR A 302 2.08 8.53 7.35
N ASP A 303 1.21 9.54 7.41
CA ASP A 303 1.57 10.93 7.68
C ASP A 303 2.62 11.46 6.71
N ALA A 304 2.46 11.08 5.43
CA ALA A 304 3.40 11.38 4.37
C ALA A 304 3.77 12.87 4.31
N HIS A 305 2.85 13.77 4.64
CA HIS A 305 3.03 15.22 4.67
C HIS A 305 4.06 15.71 5.69
N ASN A 306 4.34 14.96 6.77
CA ASN A 306 5.28 15.33 7.83
C ASN A 306 6.76 15.12 7.45
N VAL A 307 7.03 14.33 6.40
CA VAL A 307 8.41 14.15 5.90
C VAL A 307 9.02 15.51 5.55
N ALA A 308 10.24 15.77 6.03
CA ALA A 308 10.88 17.07 5.85
C ALA A 308 11.27 17.33 4.37
N PRO A 309 11.07 18.56 3.85
CA PRO A 309 10.33 19.67 4.47
C PRO A 309 8.82 19.38 4.50
N ALA A 310 8.17 19.61 5.64
CA ALA A 310 6.75 19.31 5.79
C ALA A 310 5.89 20.12 4.80
N ILE A 311 4.81 19.52 4.33
CA ILE A 311 3.78 20.14 3.50
C ILE A 311 2.44 20.04 4.22
N ASP A 312 1.41 20.74 3.73
CA ASP A 312 0.08 20.65 4.34
C ASP A 312 -0.48 19.22 4.22
N GLY A 313 -1.08 18.72 5.30
CA GLY A 313 -1.63 17.36 5.37
C GLY A 313 -2.91 17.16 4.56
N THR A 314 -3.57 18.25 4.16
CA THR A 314 -4.89 18.21 3.50
C THR A 314 -4.91 18.98 2.18
N ASN A 315 -4.37 20.21 2.17
CA ASN A 315 -4.40 21.15 1.06
C ASN A 315 -2.99 21.58 0.60
N PRO A 316 -2.03 20.67 0.36
CA PRO A 316 -0.80 21.05 -0.31
C PRO A 316 -1.12 21.44 -1.77
N THR A 317 -0.19 22.08 -2.45
CA THR A 317 -0.29 22.16 -3.91
C THR A 317 -0.18 20.75 -4.50
N GLU A 318 -0.80 20.53 -5.66
CA GLU A 318 -0.71 19.24 -6.36
C GLU A 318 0.76 18.84 -6.63
N ALA A 319 1.61 19.80 -7.02
CA ALA A 319 3.03 19.56 -7.22
C ALA A 319 3.73 19.07 -5.94
N GLN A 320 3.52 19.74 -4.81
CA GLN A 320 4.09 19.31 -3.52
C GLN A 320 3.70 17.88 -3.15
N ALA A 321 2.42 17.52 -3.32
CA ALA A 321 1.96 16.18 -3.01
C ALA A 321 2.53 15.14 -3.98
N ARG A 322 2.60 15.42 -5.28
CA ARG A 322 3.23 14.53 -6.28
C ARG A 322 4.72 14.32 -6.02
N ASP A 323 5.43 15.38 -5.66
CA ASP A 323 6.85 15.31 -5.28
C ASP A 323 7.03 14.45 -4.02
N ARG A 324 6.12 14.57 -3.03
CA ARG A 324 6.12 13.73 -1.84
C ARG A 324 5.87 12.25 -2.17
N VAL A 325 4.90 11.95 -3.04
CA VAL A 325 4.63 10.57 -3.49
C VAL A 325 5.84 10.00 -4.22
N THR A 326 6.47 10.78 -5.10
CA THR A 326 7.69 10.37 -5.84
C THR A 326 8.86 10.09 -4.89
N LEU A 327 9.08 10.98 -3.92
CA LEU A 327 10.12 10.79 -2.89
C LEU A 327 9.92 9.47 -2.15
N LEU A 328 8.70 9.20 -1.69
CA LEU A 328 8.41 8.02 -0.88
C LEU A 328 8.33 6.73 -1.71
N ALA A 329 7.95 6.80 -3.00
CA ALA A 329 8.14 5.71 -3.94
C ALA A 329 9.62 5.33 -4.07
N GLY A 330 10.52 6.32 -4.20
CA GLY A 330 11.98 6.16 -4.15
C GLY A 330 12.54 5.79 -2.76
N ARG A 331 11.69 5.70 -1.74
CA ARG A 331 11.98 5.15 -0.41
C ARG A 331 11.21 3.85 -0.17
N HIS A 332 10.81 3.18 -1.23
CA HIS A 332 10.19 1.86 -1.21
C HIS A 332 8.85 1.80 -0.44
N ALA A 333 8.06 2.87 -0.47
CA ALA A 333 6.66 2.82 -0.03
C ALA A 333 5.80 2.02 -1.01
N SER A 334 4.90 1.19 -0.51
CA SER A 334 3.79 0.62 -1.31
C SER A 334 2.58 1.55 -1.30
N VAL A 335 2.34 2.21 -0.17
CA VAL A 335 1.29 3.24 -0.03
C VAL A 335 1.88 4.47 0.64
N VAL A 336 1.57 5.64 0.08
CA VAL A 336 1.86 6.96 0.65
C VAL A 336 0.55 7.56 1.13
N SER A 337 0.38 7.74 2.43
CA SER A 337 -0.94 8.11 3.00
C SER A 337 -0.93 9.47 3.71
N ALA A 338 -1.99 10.24 3.50
CA ALA A 338 -2.25 11.55 4.10
C ALA A 338 -3.75 11.91 3.97
N ASP A 339 -4.12 13.15 4.31
CA ASP A 339 -5.50 13.65 4.20
C ASP A 339 -5.75 14.43 2.89
N TRP A 340 -5.09 14.06 1.78
CA TRP A 340 -5.18 14.76 0.49
C TRP A 340 -6.47 14.48 -0.30
N TYR A 341 -7.60 14.32 0.38
CA TYR A 341 -8.93 14.14 -0.23
C TYR A 341 -9.32 15.25 -1.24
N PRO A 342 -8.85 16.52 -1.14
CA PRO A 342 -9.14 17.54 -2.15
C PRO A 342 -8.38 17.35 -3.48
N LEU A 343 -7.44 16.40 -3.57
CA LEU A 343 -6.53 16.23 -4.70
C LEU A 343 -6.71 14.87 -5.41
N PRO A 344 -7.87 14.58 -6.04
CA PRO A 344 -8.13 13.27 -6.64
C PRO A 344 -7.11 12.86 -7.71
N GLY A 345 -6.52 13.83 -8.44
CA GLY A 345 -5.44 13.55 -9.39
C GLY A 345 -4.15 13.05 -8.73
N VAL A 346 -3.88 13.43 -7.47
CA VAL A 346 -2.79 12.87 -6.67
C VAL A 346 -3.18 11.50 -6.16
N LEU A 347 -4.40 11.35 -5.64
CA LEU A 347 -4.90 10.09 -5.08
C LEU A 347 -4.87 8.94 -6.10
N SER A 348 -5.14 9.23 -7.38
CA SER A 348 -5.08 8.26 -8.47
C SER A 348 -3.66 7.90 -8.94
N THR A 349 -2.62 8.48 -8.34
CA THR A 349 -1.23 8.25 -8.76
C THR A 349 -0.80 6.82 -8.44
N VAL A 350 -0.16 6.17 -9.41
CA VAL A 350 0.55 4.91 -9.24
C VAL A 350 1.93 5.04 -9.89
N LEU A 351 2.99 4.82 -9.12
CA LEU A 351 4.38 4.87 -9.60
C LEU A 351 5.05 3.50 -9.42
N PRO A 352 6.10 3.17 -10.18
CA PRO A 352 7.01 2.09 -9.81
C PRO A 352 7.64 2.35 -8.43
N ARG A 353 7.71 1.31 -7.61
CA ARG A 353 8.36 1.35 -6.29
C ARG A 353 9.87 1.21 -6.44
N GLY A 354 10.64 1.92 -5.61
CA GLY A 354 12.10 1.82 -5.56
C GLY A 354 12.86 2.63 -6.59
N GLY A 355 12.15 3.36 -7.46
CA GLY A 355 12.74 4.08 -8.60
C GLY A 355 13.01 3.16 -9.80
N ALA A 356 13.20 3.77 -10.97
CA ALA A 356 13.71 3.08 -12.17
C ALA A 356 15.24 3.18 -12.24
#